data_AF-A0A6G3PS98-F1
#
_entry.id   AF-A0A6G3PS98-F1
#
_cell.length_a   1.000
_cell.length_b   1.000
_cell.length_c   1.000
_cell.angle_alpha   90.00
_cell.angle_beta   90.00
_cell.angle_gamma   90.00
#
_symmetry.space_group_name_H-M   'P 1'
#
loop_
_entity.id
_entity.type
_entity.pdbx_description
1 polymer ?
#
loop_
_entity_poly.entity_id
_entity_poly.type
_entity_poly.pdbx_seq_one_letter_code
_entity_poly.pdbx_strand_id
1 'polypeptide(L)'
;MSDAKTIPTPEPSDDDFWTTVLTPVDPAWRDPGTGDTFDMDEQVLDAARSLAERISTRAHAYRAAGKPFDTALMAAPDVQLALLRSLHEAKLSVERLAESAATVAGRGGASYAQLGAAWGGIKRQSARLKWPHAVPKKSASESIPLHYAGGDAVIHHDPGADAWWYTATGADQREDESEAVYATSAEAIARATEFLLTHTRPAAPGAV
;
A
#
# COMPACT_ATOMS: atom_id res chain seq x y z
N MET A 1 17.34 -27.35 17.21
CA MET A 1 16.55 -26.52 18.14
C MET A 1 16.83 -25.09 17.75
N SER A 2 16.00 -24.49 16.90
CA SER A 2 16.19 -23.11 16.46
C SER A 2 15.84 -22.18 17.61
N ASP A 3 16.81 -21.40 18.08
CA ASP A 3 16.53 -20.20 18.88
C ASP A 3 15.62 -19.31 18.03
N ALA A 4 14.32 -19.30 18.36
CA ALA A 4 13.40 -18.36 17.75
C ALA A 4 13.83 -16.97 18.24
N LYS A 5 14.55 -16.23 17.40
CA LYS A 5 14.83 -14.81 17.64
C LYS A 5 13.50 -14.13 17.95
N THR A 6 13.32 -13.69 19.19
CA THR A 6 12.13 -12.96 19.61
C THR A 6 12.11 -11.65 18.84
N ILE A 7 11.03 -11.40 18.10
CA ILE A 7 10.82 -10.12 17.41
C ILE A 7 10.60 -9.06 18.49
N PRO A 8 11.39 -7.96 18.51
CA PRO A 8 11.16 -6.85 19.42
C PRO A 8 9.71 -6.33 19.29
N THR A 9 9.04 -6.13 20.42
CA THR A 9 7.64 -5.70 20.48
C THR A 9 7.51 -4.53 21.46
N PRO A 10 8.11 -3.37 21.14
CA PRO A 10 8.07 -2.20 22.01
C PRO A 10 6.64 -1.64 22.11
N GLU A 11 6.31 -1.01 23.23
CA GLU A 11 5.06 -0.27 23.38
C GLU A 11 5.20 1.12 22.73
N PRO A 12 4.12 1.72 22.19
CA PRO A 12 4.18 3.06 21.58
C PRO A 12 4.72 4.16 22.51
N SER A 13 4.70 3.93 23.82
CA SER A 13 5.26 4.83 24.84
C SER A 13 6.76 4.68 25.06
N ASP A 14 7.41 3.66 24.49
CA ASP A 14 8.83 3.42 24.66
C ASP A 14 9.66 4.44 23.86
N ASP A 15 10.69 5.00 24.48
CA ASP A 15 11.55 6.02 23.83
C ASP A 15 12.24 5.49 22.56
N ASP A 16 12.48 4.18 22.49
CA ASP A 16 13.11 3.51 21.35
C ASP A 16 12.09 2.88 20.36
N PHE A 17 10.79 3.05 20.60
CA PHE A 17 9.72 2.41 19.82
C PHE A 17 9.94 2.56 18.31
N TRP A 18 10.15 3.80 17.84
CA TRP A 18 10.34 4.08 16.43
C TRP A 18 11.63 3.47 15.87
N THR A 19 12.74 3.59 16.61
CA THR A 19 14.02 2.99 16.19
C THR A 19 13.88 1.47 16.05
N THR A 20 13.17 0.84 16.99
CA THR A 20 12.95 -0.60 17.04
C THR A 20 12.00 -1.08 15.93
N VAL A 21 10.86 -0.39 15.72
CA VAL A 21 9.85 -0.77 14.70
C VAL A 21 10.34 -0.52 13.27
N LEU A 22 11.13 0.53 13.05
CA LEU A 22 11.65 0.88 11.73
C LEU A 22 12.87 0.05 11.32
N THR A 23 13.46 -0.70 12.24
CA THR A 23 14.53 -1.65 11.93
C THR A 23 13.93 -2.94 11.37
N PRO A 24 14.22 -3.32 10.10
CA PRO A 24 13.66 -4.53 9.52
C PRO A 24 14.11 -5.79 10.28
N VAL A 25 13.17 -6.68 10.57
CA VAL A 25 13.42 -7.97 11.21
C VAL A 25 13.66 -9.08 10.17
N ASP A 26 14.30 -10.17 10.60
CA ASP A 26 14.61 -11.32 9.75
C ASP A 26 14.11 -12.62 10.43
N PRO A 27 13.22 -13.41 9.80
CA PRO A 27 12.60 -13.16 8.50
C PRO A 27 11.57 -12.02 8.54
N ALA A 28 11.52 -11.23 7.47
CA ALA A 28 10.61 -10.08 7.37
C ALA A 28 9.14 -10.48 7.13
N TRP A 29 8.88 -11.72 6.71
CA TRP A 29 7.54 -12.29 6.57
C TRP A 29 7.57 -13.78 6.87
N ARG A 30 6.38 -14.36 7.09
CA ARG A 30 6.17 -15.81 7.00
C ARG A 30 5.44 -16.09 5.68
N ASP A 31 5.74 -17.22 5.06
CA ASP A 31 5.01 -17.61 3.84
C ASP A 31 3.53 -17.82 4.16
N PRO A 32 2.62 -17.31 3.31
CA PRO A 32 1.18 -17.45 3.52
C PRO A 32 0.77 -18.92 3.45
N GLY A 33 -0.13 -19.32 4.35
CA GLY A 33 -0.76 -20.63 4.30
C GLY A 33 -1.81 -20.72 3.19
N THR A 34 -2.28 -21.93 2.89
CA THR A 34 -3.33 -22.15 1.89
C THR A 34 -4.63 -21.41 2.21
N GLY A 35 -4.95 -21.26 3.51
CA GLY A 35 -6.10 -20.46 3.95
C GLY A 35 -5.94 -18.99 3.62
N ASP A 36 -4.78 -18.39 3.93
CA ASP A 36 -4.51 -16.97 3.65
C ASP A 36 -4.62 -16.64 2.15
N THR A 37 -4.10 -17.53 1.29
CA THR A 37 -4.21 -17.35 -0.17
C THR A 37 -5.63 -17.52 -0.68
N PHE A 38 -6.41 -18.43 -0.09
CA PHE A 38 -7.82 -18.62 -0.47
C PHE A 38 -8.68 -17.42 -0.09
N ASP A 39 -8.52 -16.91 1.14
CA ASP A 39 -9.23 -15.72 1.60
C ASP A 39 -8.86 -14.49 0.77
N MET A 40 -7.59 -14.38 0.36
CA MET A 40 -7.14 -13.33 -0.57
C MET A 40 -7.80 -13.47 -1.95
N ASP A 41 -7.88 -14.67 -2.51
CA ASP A 41 -8.49 -14.92 -3.82
C ASP A 41 -9.99 -14.53 -3.82
N GLU A 42 -10.73 -14.86 -2.76
CA GLU A 42 -12.14 -14.46 -2.61
C GLU A 42 -12.29 -12.92 -2.52
N GLN A 43 -11.43 -12.24 -1.75
CA GLN A 43 -11.45 -10.77 -1.67
C GLN A 43 -11.14 -10.10 -3.01
N VAL A 44 -10.16 -10.63 -3.75
CA VAL A 44 -9.83 -10.15 -5.10
C VAL A 44 -10.99 -10.41 -6.06
N LEU A 45 -11.62 -11.58 -5.98
CA LEU A 45 -12.75 -11.93 -6.82
C LEU A 45 -13.96 -11.02 -6.55
N ASP A 46 -14.26 -10.71 -5.31
CA ASP A 46 -15.37 -9.82 -4.94
C ASP A 46 -15.12 -8.39 -5.42
N ALA A 47 -13.90 -7.86 -5.23
CA ALA A 47 -13.52 -6.57 -5.78
C ALA A 47 -13.64 -6.54 -7.32
N ALA A 48 -13.19 -7.61 -7.97
CA ALA A 48 -13.26 -7.74 -9.43
C ALA A 48 -14.72 -7.85 -9.92
N ARG A 49 -15.58 -8.61 -9.23
CA ARG A 49 -17.02 -8.71 -9.54
C ARG A 49 -17.72 -7.37 -9.41
N SER A 50 -17.43 -6.61 -8.35
CA SER A 50 -17.97 -5.27 -8.16
C SER A 50 -17.61 -4.32 -9.31
N LEU A 51 -16.37 -4.35 -9.81
CA LEU A 51 -16.01 -3.58 -11.00
C LEU A 51 -16.64 -4.16 -12.28
N ALA A 52 -16.74 -5.48 -12.43
CA ALA A 52 -17.36 -6.14 -13.57
C ALA A 52 -18.84 -5.73 -13.75
N GLU A 53 -19.62 -5.72 -12.67
CA GLU A 53 -21.01 -5.26 -12.67
C GLU A 53 -21.15 -3.77 -13.00
N ARG A 54 -20.15 -2.96 -12.63
CA ARG A 54 -20.10 -1.54 -12.96
C ARG A 54 -19.73 -1.25 -14.41
N ILE A 55 -19.00 -2.14 -15.09
CA ILE A 55 -18.60 -1.94 -16.49
C ILE A 55 -19.39 -2.80 -17.48
N SER A 56 -20.18 -3.76 -16.99
CA SER A 56 -20.97 -4.65 -17.83
C SER A 56 -22.13 -3.91 -18.49
N THR A 57 -22.15 -3.92 -19.83
CA THR A 57 -23.26 -3.39 -20.64
C THR A 57 -24.60 -4.04 -20.27
N ARG A 58 -24.61 -5.36 -20.00
CA ARG A 58 -25.82 -6.06 -19.58
C ARG A 58 -26.29 -5.65 -18.21
N ALA A 59 -25.39 -5.56 -17.22
CA ALA A 59 -25.73 -5.07 -15.88
C ALA A 59 -26.31 -3.65 -15.95
N HIS A 60 -25.70 -2.78 -16.77
CA HIS A 60 -26.24 -1.45 -17.05
C HIS A 60 -27.64 -1.47 -17.65
N ALA A 61 -27.89 -2.32 -18.66
CA ALA A 61 -29.20 -2.44 -19.29
C ALA A 61 -30.28 -2.92 -18.32
N TYR A 62 -29.96 -3.89 -17.45
CA TYR A 62 -30.87 -4.37 -16.40
C TYR A 62 -31.18 -3.29 -15.37
N ARG A 63 -30.15 -2.56 -14.90
CA ARG A 63 -30.30 -1.42 -13.97
C ARG A 63 -31.17 -0.32 -14.59
N ALA A 64 -30.93 0.04 -15.85
CA ALA A 64 -31.70 1.06 -16.56
C ALA A 64 -33.17 0.64 -16.76
N ALA A 65 -33.43 -0.65 -16.89
CA ALA A 65 -34.78 -1.21 -17.01
C ALA A 65 -35.45 -1.48 -15.64
N GLY A 66 -34.80 -1.18 -14.51
CA GLY A 66 -35.31 -1.47 -13.16
C GLY A 66 -35.49 -2.96 -12.88
N LYS A 67 -34.72 -3.83 -13.55
CA LYS A 67 -34.81 -5.29 -13.41
C LYS A 67 -33.74 -5.84 -12.46
N PRO A 68 -34.04 -6.91 -11.70
CA PRO A 68 -33.05 -7.56 -10.86
C PRO A 68 -31.93 -8.15 -11.71
N PHE A 69 -30.69 -8.05 -11.21
CA PHE A 69 -29.51 -8.64 -11.82
C PHE A 69 -29.03 -9.77 -10.91
N ASP A 70 -29.40 -11.01 -11.26
CA ASP A 70 -29.18 -12.19 -10.42
C ASP A 70 -27.91 -12.98 -10.78
N THR A 71 -27.64 -14.03 -10.01
CA THR A 71 -26.47 -14.91 -10.20
C THR A 71 -26.49 -15.66 -11.52
N ALA A 72 -27.67 -15.95 -12.09
CA ALA A 72 -27.75 -16.58 -13.41
C ALA A 72 -27.29 -15.63 -14.51
N LEU A 73 -27.61 -14.34 -14.39
CA LEU A 73 -27.12 -13.30 -15.30
C LEU A 73 -25.62 -13.04 -15.13
N MET A 74 -25.08 -13.22 -13.93
CA MET A 74 -23.63 -13.15 -13.71
C MET A 74 -22.85 -14.20 -14.52
N ALA A 75 -23.45 -15.35 -14.80
CA ALA A 75 -22.85 -16.38 -15.64
C ALA A 75 -22.91 -16.07 -17.16
N ALA A 76 -23.56 -14.98 -17.58
CA ALA A 76 -23.67 -14.64 -18.99
C ALA A 76 -22.28 -14.35 -19.62
N PRO A 77 -22.01 -14.79 -20.87
CA PRO A 77 -20.69 -14.66 -21.48
C PRO A 77 -20.13 -13.24 -21.49
N ASP A 78 -20.95 -12.24 -21.79
CA ASP A 78 -20.55 -10.83 -21.80
C ASP A 78 -20.26 -10.28 -20.39
N VAL A 79 -20.90 -10.81 -19.36
CA VAL A 79 -20.60 -10.48 -17.96
C VAL A 79 -19.29 -11.13 -17.52
N GLN A 80 -19.03 -12.36 -17.97
CA GLN A 80 -17.74 -13.03 -17.74
C GLN A 80 -16.58 -12.31 -18.47
N LEU A 81 -16.83 -11.75 -19.67
CA LEU A 81 -15.85 -10.89 -20.34
C LEU A 81 -15.60 -9.58 -19.55
N ALA A 82 -16.64 -8.98 -18.97
CA ALA A 82 -16.47 -7.83 -18.08
C ALA A 82 -15.68 -8.21 -16.81
N LEU A 83 -15.90 -9.40 -16.26
CA LEU A 83 -15.10 -9.92 -15.14
C LEU A 83 -13.64 -10.12 -15.52
N LEU A 84 -13.36 -10.71 -16.68
CA LEU A 84 -11.99 -10.85 -17.17
C LEU A 84 -11.31 -9.49 -17.36
N ARG A 85 -12.03 -8.50 -17.89
CA ARG A 85 -11.50 -7.13 -18.02
C ARG A 85 -11.23 -6.50 -16.65
N SER A 86 -12.12 -6.72 -15.70
CA SER A 86 -11.97 -6.25 -14.33
C SER A 86 -10.74 -6.86 -13.63
N LEU A 87 -10.52 -8.17 -13.79
CA LEU A 87 -9.32 -8.85 -13.27
C LEU A 87 -8.03 -8.31 -13.90
N HIS A 88 -8.07 -7.91 -15.17
CA HIS A 88 -6.94 -7.21 -15.78
C HIS A 88 -6.65 -5.86 -15.12
N GLU A 89 -7.68 -5.07 -14.80
CA GLU A 89 -7.50 -3.82 -14.06
C GLU A 89 -6.97 -4.07 -12.63
N ALA A 90 -7.44 -5.13 -11.97
CA ALA A 90 -6.93 -5.55 -10.67
C ALA A 90 -5.43 -5.89 -10.74
N LYS A 91 -5.00 -6.63 -11.76
CA LYS A 91 -3.57 -6.90 -12.02
C LYS A 91 -2.77 -5.60 -12.16
N LEU A 92 -3.24 -4.64 -12.95
CA LEU A 92 -2.56 -3.35 -13.09
C LEU A 92 -2.52 -2.57 -11.77
N SER A 93 -3.56 -2.70 -10.94
CA SER A 93 -3.58 -2.07 -9.62
C SER A 93 -2.55 -2.71 -8.69
N VAL A 94 -2.43 -4.03 -8.68
CA VAL A 94 -1.42 -4.75 -7.89
C VAL A 94 -0.01 -4.28 -8.28
N GLU A 95 0.27 -4.06 -9.56
CA GLU A 95 1.56 -3.53 -10.01
C GLU A 95 1.87 -2.15 -9.43
N ARG A 96 0.89 -1.23 -9.41
CA ARG A 96 1.06 0.10 -8.79
C ARG A 96 1.24 0.03 -7.27
N LEU A 97 0.47 -0.83 -6.60
CA LEU A 97 0.58 -1.05 -5.16
C LEU A 97 1.95 -1.65 -4.80
N ALA A 98 2.46 -2.57 -5.63
CA ALA A 98 3.78 -3.15 -5.45
C ALA A 98 4.89 -2.11 -5.58
N GLU A 99 4.77 -1.16 -6.50
CA GLU A 99 5.72 -0.02 -6.61
C GLU A 99 5.70 0.87 -5.36
N SER A 100 4.51 1.19 -4.85
CA SER A 100 4.38 1.96 -3.60
C SER A 100 5.02 1.22 -2.42
N ALA A 101 4.67 -0.06 -2.22
CA ALA A 101 5.23 -0.89 -1.15
C ALA A 101 6.75 -1.04 -1.25
N ALA A 102 7.27 -1.28 -2.47
CA ALA A 102 8.71 -1.38 -2.71
C ALA A 102 9.43 -0.06 -2.39
N THR A 103 8.82 1.08 -2.71
CA THR A 103 9.38 2.41 -2.41
C THR A 103 9.43 2.67 -0.91
N VAL A 104 8.33 2.40 -0.20
CA VAL A 104 8.27 2.56 1.26
C VAL A 104 9.29 1.66 1.94
N ALA A 105 9.32 0.37 1.59
CA ALA A 105 10.27 -0.57 2.16
C ALA A 105 11.73 -0.19 1.83
N GLY A 106 12.01 0.21 0.58
CA GLY A 106 13.35 0.58 0.14
C GLY A 106 13.89 1.84 0.82
N ARG A 107 13.04 2.85 1.02
CA ARG A 107 13.38 4.05 1.80
C ARG A 107 13.49 3.76 3.30
N GLY A 108 12.72 2.79 3.80
CA GLY A 108 12.86 2.21 5.13
C GLY A 108 14.08 1.28 5.32
N GLY A 109 15.00 1.23 4.35
CA GLY A 109 16.26 0.51 4.46
C GLY A 109 16.28 -0.90 3.85
N ALA A 110 15.17 -1.37 3.27
CA ALA A 110 15.17 -2.64 2.55
C ALA A 110 16.05 -2.59 1.29
N SER A 111 16.86 -3.60 1.08
CA SER A 111 17.68 -3.73 -0.12
C SER A 111 16.89 -4.29 -1.29
N TYR A 112 17.34 -4.01 -2.53
CA TYR A 112 16.78 -4.64 -3.74
C TYR A 112 16.78 -6.17 -3.71
N ALA A 113 17.64 -6.82 -2.91
CA ALA A 113 17.61 -8.27 -2.74
C ALA A 113 16.40 -8.69 -1.89
N GLN A 114 16.10 -7.97 -0.81
CA GLN A 114 14.92 -8.20 0.03
C GLN A 114 13.62 -7.89 -0.71
N LEU A 115 13.57 -6.79 -1.47
CA LEU A 115 12.42 -6.47 -2.32
C LEU A 115 12.15 -7.57 -3.36
N GLY A 116 13.22 -8.08 -4.00
CA GLY A 116 13.10 -9.17 -4.95
C GLY A 116 12.65 -10.48 -4.31
N ALA A 117 13.16 -10.79 -3.11
CA ALA A 117 12.74 -11.96 -2.35
C ALA A 117 11.25 -11.91 -1.98
N ALA A 118 10.76 -10.76 -1.48
CA ALA A 118 9.35 -10.56 -1.17
C ALA A 118 8.46 -10.60 -2.43
N TRP A 119 8.97 -10.18 -3.57
CA TRP A 119 8.24 -10.20 -4.85
C TRP A 119 8.49 -11.49 -5.64
N GLY A 120 8.05 -12.62 -5.09
CA GLY A 120 8.10 -13.91 -5.76
C GLY A 120 9.51 -14.41 -6.06
N GLY A 121 10.51 -14.00 -5.27
CA GLY A 121 11.88 -14.51 -5.38
C GLY A 121 12.65 -14.02 -6.61
N ILE A 122 12.32 -12.85 -7.18
CA ILE A 122 13.07 -12.31 -8.32
C ILE A 122 14.48 -11.86 -7.91
N LYS A 123 15.42 -11.91 -8.86
CA LYS A 123 16.81 -11.49 -8.63
C LYS A 123 16.90 -9.99 -8.34
N ARG A 124 17.89 -9.58 -7.53
CA ARG A 124 18.21 -8.17 -7.20
C ARG A 124 18.22 -7.24 -8.42
N GLN A 125 18.86 -7.65 -9.52
CA GLN A 125 18.95 -6.83 -10.73
C GLN A 125 17.57 -6.61 -11.39
N SER A 126 16.72 -7.64 -11.37
CA SER A 126 15.34 -7.56 -11.85
C SER A 126 14.48 -6.66 -10.96
N ALA A 127 14.63 -6.76 -9.63
CA ALA A 127 13.96 -5.87 -8.69
C ALA A 127 14.37 -4.40 -8.89
N ARG A 128 15.66 -4.15 -9.12
CA ARG A 128 16.16 -2.80 -9.45
C ARG A 128 15.64 -2.27 -10.79
N LEU A 129 15.52 -3.11 -11.81
CA LEU A 129 14.92 -2.70 -13.08
C LEU A 129 13.43 -2.39 -12.93
N LYS A 130 12.73 -3.15 -12.08
CA LYS A 130 11.30 -2.98 -11.81
C LYS A 130 11.01 -1.72 -10.98
N TRP A 131 11.85 -1.42 -9.98
CA TRP A 131 11.68 -0.28 -9.08
C TRP A 131 12.97 0.55 -8.95
N PRO A 132 13.44 1.22 -10.01
CA PRO A 132 14.77 1.86 -10.05
C PRO A 132 15.00 2.94 -9.00
N HIS A 133 13.93 3.48 -8.42
CA HIS A 133 13.96 4.57 -7.44
C HIS A 133 13.53 4.14 -6.03
N ALA A 134 13.23 2.84 -5.82
CA ALA A 134 12.72 2.38 -4.52
C ALA A 134 13.77 2.49 -3.41
N VAL A 135 15.06 2.26 -3.73
CA VAL A 135 16.15 2.38 -2.75
C VAL A 135 16.97 3.64 -3.09
N PRO A 136 16.99 4.67 -2.21
CA PRO A 136 17.69 5.91 -2.48
C PRO A 136 19.20 5.70 -2.58
N LYS A 137 19.85 6.46 -3.47
CA LYS A 137 21.30 6.63 -3.44
C LYS A 137 21.57 7.68 -2.36
N LYS A 138 22.55 7.41 -1.47
CA LYS A 138 22.91 8.16 -0.25
C LYS A 138 23.21 9.68 -0.36
N SER A 139 22.75 10.40 -1.39
CA SER A 139 23.04 11.83 -1.55
C SER A 139 22.09 12.51 -2.54
N ALA A 140 21.01 13.12 -2.04
CA ALA A 140 20.34 14.30 -2.64
C ALA A 140 19.27 14.75 -1.64
N SER A 141 19.14 16.07 -1.44
CA SER A 141 18.05 16.71 -0.70
C SER A 141 16.73 15.99 -0.99
N GLU A 142 16.25 15.23 0.00
CA GLU A 142 15.38 14.09 -0.23
C GLU A 142 13.93 14.50 0.03
N SER A 143 13.12 14.61 -1.03
CA SER A 143 11.66 14.62 -0.90
C SER A 143 11.12 13.19 -1.09
N ILE A 144 10.40 12.67 -0.10
CA ILE A 144 9.81 11.33 -0.06
C ILE A 144 8.29 11.46 -0.20
N PRO A 145 7.69 11.13 -1.35
CA PRO A 145 6.24 11.05 -1.45
C PRO A 145 5.73 9.81 -0.71
N LEU A 146 4.62 9.97 0.01
CA LEU A 146 3.91 8.96 0.78
C LEU A 146 2.42 9.07 0.44
N HIS A 147 1.79 7.98 0.00
CA HIS A 147 0.34 7.91 -0.18
C HIS A 147 -0.21 6.89 0.82
N TYR A 148 -1.14 7.31 1.67
CA TYR A 148 -1.68 6.45 2.71
C TYR A 148 -3.10 6.86 3.13
N ALA A 149 -3.94 5.88 3.43
CA ALA A 149 -5.32 6.07 3.90
C ALA A 149 -6.19 7.02 3.02
N GLY A 150 -5.88 7.10 1.72
CA GLY A 150 -6.58 7.95 0.75
C GLY A 150 -6.12 9.42 0.72
N GLY A 151 -5.08 9.77 1.48
CA GLY A 151 -4.40 11.07 1.41
C GLY A 151 -2.93 10.95 1.01
N ASP A 152 -2.27 12.08 0.88
CA ASP A 152 -0.91 12.24 0.35
C ASP A 152 -0.03 13.00 1.34
N ALA A 153 1.25 12.66 1.42
CA ALA A 153 2.25 13.42 2.15
C ALA A 153 3.58 13.45 1.38
N VAL A 154 4.39 14.46 1.66
CA VAL A 154 5.74 14.60 1.16
C VAL A 154 6.65 14.90 2.34
N ILE A 155 7.65 14.06 2.55
CA ILE A 155 8.67 14.23 3.59
C ILE A 155 9.85 14.94 2.96
N HIS A 156 10.43 15.92 3.64
CA HIS A 156 11.54 16.72 3.13
C HIS A 156 12.72 16.63 4.10
N HIS A 157 13.94 16.65 3.59
CA HIS A 157 15.16 16.87 4.36
C HIS A 157 15.62 18.31 4.18
N ASP A 158 15.84 19.03 5.28
CA ASP A 158 16.56 20.30 5.30
C ASP A 158 18.04 20.03 5.57
N PRO A 159 18.94 20.16 4.57
CA PRO A 159 20.36 19.91 4.74
C PRO A 159 21.07 20.95 5.62
N GLY A 160 20.46 22.13 5.83
CA GLY A 160 21.01 23.19 6.66
C GLY A 160 20.76 22.96 8.15
N ALA A 161 19.58 22.44 8.49
CA ALA A 161 19.22 22.03 9.85
C ALA A 161 19.62 20.58 10.18
N ASP A 162 19.96 19.79 9.15
CA ASP A 162 20.10 18.33 9.20
C ASP A 162 18.88 17.65 9.85
N ALA A 163 17.69 18.12 9.47
CA ALA A 163 16.42 17.72 10.04
C ALA A 163 15.39 17.42 8.96
N TRP A 164 14.37 16.66 9.32
CA TRP A 164 13.29 16.22 8.45
C TRP A 164 11.98 16.86 8.86
N TRP A 165 11.10 17.08 7.88
CA TRP A 165 9.74 17.59 8.05
C TRP A 165 8.79 17.00 7.01
N TYR A 166 7.50 17.25 7.12
CA TYR A 166 6.53 16.82 6.11
C TYR A 166 5.48 17.89 5.80
N THR A 167 4.88 17.75 4.62
CA THR A 167 3.59 18.34 4.22
C THR A 167 2.62 17.20 3.94
N ALA A 168 1.40 17.24 4.46
CA ALA A 168 0.40 16.19 4.26
C ALA A 168 -0.98 16.77 3.93
N THR A 169 -1.77 16.00 3.17
CA THR A 169 -3.17 16.27 2.81
C THR A 169 -3.98 14.99 3.02
N GLY A 170 -4.90 14.99 3.96
CA GLY A 170 -5.80 13.88 4.26
C GLY A 170 -6.86 13.66 3.18
N ALA A 171 -7.50 12.49 3.21
CA ALA A 171 -8.61 12.15 2.30
C ALA A 171 -9.87 13.03 2.50
N ASP A 172 -9.95 13.68 3.66
CA ASP A 172 -10.94 14.70 4.03
C ASP A 172 -10.56 16.12 3.55
N GLN A 173 -9.46 16.27 2.80
CA GLN A 173 -8.87 17.54 2.34
C GLN A 173 -8.31 18.44 3.45
N ARG A 174 -8.07 17.93 4.66
CA ARG A 174 -7.30 18.67 5.65
C ARG A 174 -5.81 18.58 5.36
N GLU A 175 -5.11 19.67 5.58
CA GLU A 175 -3.68 19.79 5.36
C GLU A 175 -2.95 19.95 6.68
N ASP A 176 -1.71 19.47 6.74
CA ASP A 176 -0.81 19.66 7.87
C ASP A 176 0.63 19.80 7.37
N GLU A 177 1.41 20.62 8.05
CA GLU A 177 2.82 20.88 7.76
C GLU A 177 3.59 20.93 9.07
N SER A 178 4.64 20.10 9.16
CA SER A 178 5.48 20.07 10.36
C SER A 178 6.66 21.03 10.24
N GLU A 179 7.19 21.44 11.39
CA GLU A 179 8.51 22.07 11.45
C GLU A 179 9.64 21.06 11.11
N ALA A 180 10.80 21.56 10.69
CA ALA A 180 12.02 20.79 10.42
C ALA A 180 12.73 20.39 11.72
N VAL A 181 12.12 19.47 12.46
CA VAL A 181 12.57 19.06 13.81
C VAL A 181 12.87 17.57 13.93
N TYR A 182 12.52 16.75 12.94
CA TYR A 182 12.70 15.30 13.05
C TYR A 182 14.13 14.90 12.72
N ALA A 183 14.75 14.09 13.57
CA ALA A 183 16.15 13.70 13.39
C ALA A 183 16.33 12.71 12.23
N THR A 184 15.26 12.01 11.85
CA THR A 184 15.28 11.01 10.79
C THR A 184 14.09 11.14 9.84
N SER A 185 14.27 10.68 8.60
CA SER A 185 13.19 10.59 7.62
C SER A 185 12.05 9.70 8.10
N ALA A 186 12.39 8.67 8.85
CA ALA A 186 11.45 7.67 9.32
C ALA A 186 10.52 8.22 10.42
N GLU A 187 11.02 9.09 11.31
CA GLU A 187 10.19 9.84 12.25
C GLU A 187 9.19 10.77 11.52
N ALA A 188 9.65 11.47 10.50
CA ALA A 188 8.80 12.35 9.71
C ALA A 188 7.73 11.56 8.92
N ILE A 189 8.09 10.40 8.36
CA ILE A 189 7.15 9.46 7.72
C ILE A 189 6.09 8.99 8.71
N ALA A 190 6.49 8.61 9.93
CA ALA A 190 5.59 8.14 10.96
C ALA A 190 4.54 9.19 11.33
N ARG A 191 4.96 10.44 11.53
CA ARG A 191 4.06 11.57 11.85
C ARG A 191 3.12 11.91 10.70
N ALA A 192 3.62 11.93 9.46
CA ALA A 192 2.78 12.08 8.29
C ALA A 192 1.74 10.95 8.18
N THR A 193 2.13 9.70 8.48
CA THR A 193 1.22 8.54 8.45
C THR A 193 0.14 8.63 9.53
N GLU A 194 0.49 9.05 10.74
CA GLU A 194 -0.45 9.29 11.85
C GLU A 194 -1.51 10.33 11.48
N PHE A 195 -1.08 11.43 10.86
CA PHE A 195 -1.98 12.45 10.32
C PHE A 195 -2.93 11.84 9.26
N LEU A 196 -2.40 11.14 8.27
CA LEU A 196 -3.21 10.55 7.18
C LEU A 196 -4.24 9.54 7.70
N LEU A 197 -3.90 8.75 8.72
CA LEU A 197 -4.83 7.83 9.39
C LEU A 197 -5.96 8.54 10.14
N THR A 198 -5.65 9.67 10.77
CA THR A 198 -6.62 10.48 11.50
C THR A 198 -7.59 11.20 10.53
N HIS A 199 -7.13 11.49 9.32
CA HIS A 199 -7.82 12.31 8.32
C HIS A 199 -8.34 11.50 7.13
N THR A 200 -8.95 10.36 7.44
CA THR A 200 -9.64 9.53 6.44
C THR A 200 -11.03 10.09 6.13
N ARG A 201 -11.50 9.90 4.90
CA ARG A 201 -12.89 10.20 4.57
C ARG A 201 -13.78 9.15 5.27
N PRO A 202 -14.85 9.56 5.98
CA PRO A 202 -15.77 8.59 6.55
C PRO A 202 -16.30 7.67 5.44
N ALA A 203 -16.40 6.38 5.74
CA ALA A 203 -17.04 5.41 4.86
C ALA A 203 -18.42 5.95 4.49
N ALA A 204 -18.72 6.01 3.19
CA ALA A 204 -20.05 6.39 2.74
C ALA A 204 -21.07 5.51 3.48
N PRO A 205 -22.06 6.07 4.20
CA PRO A 205 -23.06 5.26 4.85
C PRO A 205 -23.75 4.39 3.79
N GLY A 206 -23.86 3.10 4.11
CA GLY A 206 -24.19 2.04 3.18
C GLY A 206 -25.38 2.37 2.27
N ALA A 207 -25.19 2.10 0.99
CA ALA A 207 -26.30 1.77 0.11
C ALA A 207 -26.84 0.41 0.59
N VAL A 208 -27.84 0.45 1.46
CA VAL A 208 -28.74 -0.66 1.77
C VAL A 208 -29.77 -0.77 0.67
#